data_AF-A0A1C3NWZ1-F1
#
_entry.id   AF-A0A1C3NWZ1-F1
#
_cell.length_a   1.000
_cell.length_b   1.000
_cell.length_c   1.000
_cell.angle_alpha   90.00
_cell.angle_beta   90.00
_cell.angle_gamma   90.00
#
_symmetry.space_group_name_H-M   'P 1'
#
loop_
_entity.id
_entity.type
_entity.pdbx_description
1 polymer ?
#
loop_
_entity_poly.entity_id
_entity_poly.type
_entity_poly.pdbx_seq_one_letter_code
_entity_poly.pdbx_strand_id
1 'polypeptide(L)'
;MIFSAGREPSEATLLAFGGTGPVLASGIARAAGIMRVIVPHISAVFSAFGIGFSGLAHEYSVPMPASDSEVSDAGEDLLARAQRDMFGEGVSLNECTFETYNRFISDGVPRDEKWTNGSLPDTAGGNGDQLVVRAWHRLPFELGRLPDLSYQSRVRVPDEQQL
;
A
#
# COMPACT_ATOMS: atom_id res chain seq x y z
N MET A 1 -11.18 -9.79 -7.91
CA MET A 1 -9.89 -9.39 -7.28
C MET A 1 -8.65 -9.88 -8.03
N ILE A 2 -8.64 -11.01 -8.75
CA ILE A 2 -7.54 -11.35 -9.69
C ILE A 2 -7.82 -10.80 -11.09
N PHE A 3 -9.02 -11.08 -11.62
CA PHE A 3 -9.45 -10.61 -12.95
C PHE A 3 -9.53 -9.09 -13.07
N SER A 4 -9.90 -8.40 -11.99
CA SER A 4 -9.94 -6.92 -11.93
C SER A 4 -8.55 -6.28 -12.02
N ALA A 5 -7.49 -7.04 -11.75
CA ALA A 5 -6.11 -6.60 -11.89
C ALA A 5 -5.48 -7.02 -13.25
N GLY A 6 -6.27 -7.61 -14.15
CA GLY A 6 -5.81 -8.07 -15.47
C GLY A 6 -4.79 -9.19 -15.43
N ARG A 7 -4.81 -10.03 -14.38
CA ARG A 7 -3.87 -11.16 -14.20
C ARG A 7 -4.58 -12.49 -14.32
N GLU A 8 -3.89 -13.49 -14.85
CA GLU A 8 -4.37 -14.87 -14.85
C GLU A 8 -4.20 -15.50 -13.46
N PRO A 9 -5.18 -16.25 -12.93
CA PRO A 9 -5.05 -16.86 -11.60
C PRO A 9 -3.88 -17.81 -11.44
N SER A 10 -3.46 -18.47 -12.53
CA SER A 10 -2.29 -19.35 -12.56
C SER A 10 -0.96 -18.62 -12.35
N GLU A 11 -0.91 -17.31 -12.63
CA GLU A 11 0.24 -16.44 -12.39
C GLU A 11 0.23 -15.83 -10.97
N ALA A 12 -0.88 -15.92 -10.26
CA ALA A 12 -1.01 -15.43 -8.90
C ALA A 12 -0.44 -16.42 -7.87
N THR A 13 -0.05 -15.89 -6.71
CA THR A 13 0.29 -16.69 -5.53
C THR A 13 -0.60 -16.26 -4.37
N LEU A 14 -1.25 -17.22 -3.73
CA LEU A 14 -2.08 -16.98 -2.56
C LEU A 14 -1.20 -16.94 -1.31
N LEU A 15 -1.12 -15.78 -0.65
CA LEU A 15 -0.56 -15.67 0.69
C LEU A 15 -1.66 -15.94 1.72
N ALA A 16 -1.57 -17.04 2.47
CA ALA A 16 -2.55 -17.44 3.47
C ALA A 16 -2.01 -17.17 4.89
N PHE A 17 -2.65 -16.23 5.59
CA PHE A 17 -2.34 -15.87 6.97
C PHE A 17 -3.63 -15.63 7.77
N GLY A 18 -3.50 -15.31 9.05
CA GLY A 18 -4.59 -15.31 10.03
C GLY A 18 -4.80 -16.69 10.66
N GLY A 19 -5.69 -16.79 11.65
CA GLY A 19 -5.91 -18.03 12.39
C GLY A 19 -6.35 -19.20 11.52
N THR A 20 -7.43 -19.01 10.74
CA THR A 20 -8.02 -20.08 9.89
C THR A 20 -7.55 -20.02 8.44
N GLY A 21 -6.78 -19.00 8.05
CA GLY A 21 -6.33 -18.79 6.68
C GLY A 21 -5.62 -20.03 6.09
N PRO A 22 -4.60 -20.59 6.75
CA PRO A 22 -3.91 -21.78 6.26
C PRO A 22 -4.79 -23.02 6.12
N VAL A 23 -5.80 -23.18 6.98
CA VAL A 23 -6.71 -24.33 6.97
C VAL A 23 -7.58 -24.36 5.72
N LEU A 24 -8.01 -23.19 5.23
CA LEU A 24 -8.89 -23.06 4.07
C LEU A 24 -8.12 -22.85 2.74
N ALA A 25 -6.83 -22.56 2.82
CA ALA A 25 -6.04 -22.03 1.71
C ALA A 25 -6.03 -22.92 0.46
N SER A 26 -5.84 -24.24 0.61
CA SER A 26 -5.79 -25.16 -0.54
C SER A 26 -7.12 -25.27 -1.27
N GLY A 27 -8.24 -25.25 -0.54
CA GLY A 27 -9.58 -25.26 -1.13
C GLY A 27 -9.87 -23.99 -1.91
N ILE A 28 -9.55 -22.84 -1.31
CA ILE A 28 -9.69 -21.51 -1.93
C ILE A 28 -8.80 -21.40 -3.18
N ALA A 29 -7.52 -21.78 -3.08
CA ALA A 29 -6.57 -21.70 -4.19
C ALA A 29 -7.04 -22.53 -5.38
N ARG A 30 -7.48 -23.77 -5.15
CA ARG A 30 -8.01 -24.65 -6.20
C ARG A 30 -9.25 -24.08 -6.87
N ALA A 31 -10.23 -23.63 -6.07
CA ALA A 31 -11.45 -23.04 -6.60
C ALA A 31 -11.18 -21.76 -7.41
N ALA A 32 -10.11 -21.04 -7.09
CA ALA A 32 -9.68 -19.83 -7.78
C ALA A 32 -8.71 -20.08 -8.95
N GLY A 33 -8.26 -21.31 -9.21
CA GLY A 33 -7.26 -21.62 -10.25
C GLY A 33 -5.83 -21.16 -9.92
N ILE A 34 -5.51 -20.97 -8.63
CA ILE A 34 -4.20 -20.54 -8.15
C ILE A 34 -3.30 -21.75 -7.88
N MET A 35 -2.12 -21.76 -8.47
CA MET A 35 -1.19 -22.90 -8.42
C MET A 35 -0.22 -22.88 -7.24
N ARG A 36 -0.12 -21.75 -6.52
CA ARG A 36 0.85 -21.57 -5.45
C ARG A 36 0.22 -20.92 -4.22
N VAL A 37 0.43 -21.57 -3.08
CA VAL A 37 0.07 -21.04 -1.76
C VAL A 37 1.35 -20.85 -0.93
N ILE A 38 1.47 -19.70 -0.28
CA ILE A 38 2.51 -19.41 0.72
C ILE A 38 1.81 -19.27 2.07
N VAL A 39 2.27 -20.06 3.05
CA VAL A 39 1.84 -19.95 4.45
C VAL A 39 3.04 -19.51 5.29
N PRO A 40 3.06 -18.28 5.82
CA PRO A 40 4.10 -17.84 6.75
C PRO A 40 4.06 -18.66 8.05
N HIS A 41 5.22 -18.93 8.65
CA HIS A 41 5.29 -19.60 9.97
C HIS A 41 4.55 -18.83 11.07
N ILE A 42 4.56 -17.50 10.95
CA ILE A 42 3.85 -16.58 11.85
C ILE A 42 2.43 -16.23 11.35
N SER A 43 1.82 -17.08 10.52
CA SER A 43 0.52 -16.84 9.88
C SER A 43 -0.54 -16.33 10.86
N ALA A 44 -0.68 -16.94 12.05
CA ALA A 44 -1.66 -16.55 13.06
C ALA A 44 -1.53 -15.09 13.54
N VAL A 45 -0.33 -14.51 13.49
CA VAL A 45 -0.01 -13.16 14.00
C VAL A 45 0.56 -12.24 12.91
N PHE A 46 0.44 -12.64 11.64
CA PHE A 46 1.10 -11.96 10.52
C PHE A 46 0.68 -10.49 10.36
N SER A 47 -0.54 -10.13 10.76
CA SER A 47 -1.02 -8.74 10.77
C SER A 47 -0.29 -7.88 11.81
N ALA A 48 -0.18 -8.37 13.05
CA ALA A 48 0.56 -7.69 14.12
C ALA A 48 2.05 -7.57 13.77
N PHE A 49 2.60 -8.62 13.15
CA PHE A 49 3.95 -8.59 12.59
C PHE A 49 4.06 -7.47 11.55
N GLY A 50 3.19 -7.41 10.54
CA GLY A 50 3.21 -6.35 9.51
C GLY A 50 3.19 -4.93 10.09
N ILE A 51 2.36 -4.67 11.09
CA ILE A 51 2.30 -3.36 11.79
C ILE A 51 3.62 -3.06 12.50
N GLY A 52 4.20 -4.03 13.20
CA GLY A 52 5.47 -3.85 13.91
C GLY A 52 6.65 -3.51 13.00
N PHE A 53 6.56 -3.82 11.70
CA PHE A 53 7.55 -3.49 10.68
C PHE A 53 7.05 -2.45 9.66
N SER A 54 5.94 -1.75 9.95
CA SER A 54 5.47 -0.68 9.08
C SER A 54 6.18 0.63 9.44
N GLY A 55 6.64 1.35 8.42
CA GLY A 55 7.12 2.73 8.60
C GLY A 55 6.00 3.65 9.09
N LEU A 56 6.39 4.76 9.71
CA LEU A 56 5.45 5.82 10.08
C LEU A 56 5.07 6.61 8.84
N ALA A 57 3.79 6.92 8.68
CA ALA A 57 3.30 7.72 7.57
C ALA A 57 2.05 8.51 7.96
N HIS A 58 2.01 9.78 7.56
CA HIS A 58 0.84 10.63 7.63
C HIS A 58 0.48 11.13 6.22
N GLU A 59 -0.81 11.23 5.94
CA GLU A 59 -1.33 11.76 4.70
C GLU A 59 -2.46 12.73 5.01
N TYR A 60 -2.36 13.94 4.47
CA TYR A 60 -3.38 14.97 4.59
C TYR A 60 -3.80 15.40 3.19
N SER A 61 -5.10 15.62 3.01
CA SER A 61 -5.61 16.11 1.75
C SER A 61 -6.68 17.17 1.94
N VAL A 62 -6.83 18.00 0.91
CA VAL A 62 -7.91 18.96 0.74
C VAL A 62 -8.45 18.84 -0.68
N PRO A 63 -9.70 19.26 -0.95
CA PRO A 63 -10.16 19.45 -2.32
C PRO A 63 -9.18 20.35 -3.08
N MET A 64 -8.92 20.02 -4.34
CA MET A 64 -7.96 20.74 -5.16
C MET A 64 -8.33 22.24 -5.27
N PRO A 65 -7.45 23.17 -4.86
CA PRO A 65 -7.70 24.60 -5.01
C PRO A 65 -7.79 25.04 -6.47
N ALA A 66 -8.38 26.21 -6.71
CA ALA A 66 -8.71 26.68 -8.07
C ALA A 66 -7.55 27.43 -8.76
N SER A 67 -6.51 27.81 -8.01
CA SER A 67 -5.37 28.57 -8.52
C SER A 67 -4.03 28.12 -7.93
N ASP A 68 -2.95 28.32 -8.68
CA ASP A 68 -1.59 27.91 -8.28
C ASP A 68 -1.15 28.52 -6.93
N SER A 69 -1.55 29.77 -6.66
CA SER A 69 -1.25 30.42 -5.37
C SER A 69 -1.95 29.71 -4.22
N GLU A 70 -3.24 29.40 -4.36
CA GLU A 70 -4.00 28.68 -3.33
C GLU A 70 -3.50 27.24 -3.15
N VAL A 71 -3.01 26.61 -4.22
CA VAL A 71 -2.36 25.29 -4.14
C VAL A 71 -1.07 25.38 -3.33
N SER A 72 -0.25 26.40 -3.56
CA SER A 72 0.97 26.64 -2.77
C SER A 72 0.63 26.84 -1.29
N ASP A 73 -0.32 27.75 -0.98
CA ASP A 73 -0.73 28.06 0.39
C ASP A 73 -1.30 26.83 1.11
N ALA A 74 -2.20 26.08 0.45
CA ALA A 74 -2.77 24.86 0.99
C ALA A 74 -1.70 23.76 1.16
N GLY A 75 -0.75 23.66 0.24
CA GLY A 75 0.38 22.72 0.33
C GLY A 75 1.27 23.02 1.53
N GLU A 76 1.60 24.28 1.78
CA GLU A 76 2.35 24.71 2.96
C GLU A 76 1.60 24.40 4.27
N ASP A 77 0.29 24.66 4.31
CA ASP A 77 -0.56 24.34 5.45
C ASP A 77 -0.59 22.83 5.77
N LEU A 78 -0.74 21.99 4.74
CA LEU A 78 -0.74 20.53 4.91
C LEU A 78 0.64 20.01 5.30
N LEU A 79 1.71 20.57 4.72
CA LEU A 79 3.07 20.24 5.09
C LEU A 79 3.35 20.58 6.56
N ALA A 80 2.91 21.75 7.03
CA ALA A 80 3.08 22.15 8.43
C ALA A 80 2.37 21.21 9.40
N ARG A 81 1.18 20.70 9.04
CA ARG A 81 0.46 19.66 9.82
C ARG A 81 1.24 18.36 9.84
N ALA A 82 1.70 17.89 8.68
CA ALA A 82 2.46 16.66 8.56
C ALA A 82 3.77 16.71 9.35
N GLN A 83 4.50 17.83 9.29
CA GLN A 83 5.71 18.05 10.08
C GLN A 83 5.43 18.02 11.58
N ARG A 84 4.36 18.69 12.03
CA ARG A 84 3.97 18.71 13.45
C ARG A 84 3.69 17.31 13.96
N ASP A 85 2.92 16.51 13.21
CA ASP A 85 2.50 15.18 13.66
C ASP A 85 3.69 14.20 13.60
N MET A 86 4.50 14.21 12.54
CA MET A 86 5.74 13.40 12.49
C MET A 86 6.70 13.72 13.64
N PHE A 87 6.87 15.01 13.96
CA PHE A 87 7.69 15.43 15.10
C PHE A 87 7.05 15.02 16.44
N GLY A 88 5.73 15.10 16.55
CA GLY A 88 4.96 14.62 17.69
C GLY A 88 5.10 13.11 17.94
N GLU A 89 5.29 12.33 16.88
CA GLU A 89 5.61 10.89 16.94
C GLU A 89 7.09 10.59 17.25
N GLY A 90 7.91 11.63 17.40
CA GLY A 90 9.32 11.51 17.78
C GLY A 90 10.28 11.29 16.61
N VAL A 91 9.84 11.50 15.37
CA VAL A 91 10.69 11.42 14.18
C VAL A 91 11.25 12.80 13.86
N SER A 92 12.57 12.90 13.64
CA SER A 92 13.17 14.15 13.20
C SER A 92 12.79 14.48 11.76
N LEU A 93 12.48 15.75 11.45
CA LEU A 93 12.03 16.15 10.11
C LEU A 93 13.05 15.85 9.00
N ASN A 94 14.34 15.78 9.31
CA ASN A 94 15.40 15.40 8.36
C ASN A 94 15.46 13.90 8.08
N GLU A 95 14.78 13.07 8.88
CA GLU A 95 14.61 11.62 8.67
C GLU A 95 13.28 11.29 7.98
N CYS A 96 12.43 12.30 7.78
CA CYS A 96 11.17 12.20 7.05
C CYS A 96 11.38 12.46 5.56
N THR A 97 10.58 11.80 4.73
CA THR A 97 10.36 12.14 3.33
C THR A 97 9.00 12.78 3.19
N PHE A 98 8.90 13.88 2.44
CA PHE A 98 7.65 14.60 2.18
C PHE A 98 7.40 14.64 0.67
N GLU A 99 6.18 14.33 0.26
CA GLU A 99 5.73 14.45 -1.12
C GLU A 99 4.40 15.17 -1.20
N THR A 100 4.28 16.04 -2.20
CA THR A 100 3.05 16.73 -2.57
C THR A 100 2.61 16.27 -3.95
N TYR A 101 1.36 15.85 -4.08
CA TYR A 101 0.81 15.34 -5.34
C TYR A 101 -0.69 15.68 -5.48
N ASN A 102 -1.14 15.72 -6.72
CA ASN A 102 -2.55 15.73 -7.07
C ASN A 102 -3.08 14.29 -7.08
N ARG A 103 -4.19 14.05 -6.39
CA ARG A 103 -4.96 12.81 -6.49
C ARG A 103 -6.27 13.07 -7.23
N PHE A 104 -6.51 12.32 -8.30
CA PHE A 104 -7.71 12.43 -9.12
C PHE A 104 -8.17 11.06 -9.60
N ILE A 105 -9.36 10.99 -10.20
CA ILE A 105 -9.89 9.75 -10.78
C ILE A 105 -9.80 9.83 -12.30
N SER A 106 -9.11 8.88 -12.92
CA SER A 106 -9.05 8.69 -14.37
C SER A 106 -9.56 7.30 -14.72
N ASP A 107 -10.54 7.20 -15.62
CA ASP A 107 -11.14 5.93 -16.04
C ASP A 107 -11.67 5.07 -14.87
N GLY A 108 -12.18 5.73 -13.82
CA GLY A 108 -12.65 5.07 -12.60
C GLY A 108 -11.55 4.55 -11.67
N VAL A 109 -10.28 4.87 -11.97
CA VAL A 109 -9.10 4.47 -11.18
C VAL A 109 -8.47 5.70 -10.53
N PRO A 110 -8.22 5.69 -9.20
CA PRO A 110 -7.44 6.73 -8.54
C PRO A 110 -6.01 6.81 -9.11
N ARG A 111 -5.57 8.02 -9.42
CA ARG A 111 -4.22 8.35 -9.90
C ARG A 111 -3.63 9.41 -8.99
N ASP A 112 -2.35 9.26 -8.68
CA ASP A 112 -1.55 10.25 -7.95
C ASP A 112 -0.46 10.78 -8.92
N GLU A 113 -0.40 12.08 -9.14
CA GLU A 113 0.62 12.75 -9.95
C GLU A 113 1.35 13.82 -9.15
N LYS A 114 2.67 13.80 -9.18
CA LYS A 114 3.49 14.78 -8.46
C LYS A 114 3.13 16.18 -8.90
N TRP A 115 2.82 17.05 -7.94
CA TRP A 115 2.40 18.40 -8.26
C TRP A 115 3.61 19.22 -8.74
N THR A 116 3.47 19.86 -9.90
CA THR A 116 4.44 20.81 -10.45
C THR A 116 3.75 22.14 -10.76
N ASN A 117 4.43 23.25 -10.46
CA ASN A 117 3.87 24.58 -10.66
C ASN A 117 3.49 24.82 -12.14
N GLY A 118 2.26 25.29 -12.40
CA GLY A 118 1.69 25.44 -13.74
C GLY A 118 1.04 24.18 -14.34
N SER A 119 1.00 23.06 -13.60
CA SER A 119 0.15 21.91 -13.95
C SER A 119 -1.21 22.17 -13.32
N LEU A 120 -2.09 22.86 -14.04
CA LEU A 120 -3.49 22.84 -13.66
C LEU A 120 -3.94 21.37 -13.78
N PRO A 121 -4.58 20.80 -12.74
CA PRO A 121 -5.37 19.59 -12.90
C PRO A 121 -6.31 19.79 -14.10
N ASP A 122 -6.67 18.73 -14.80
CA ASP A 122 -7.74 18.80 -15.79
C ASP A 122 -9.04 19.14 -15.05
N THR A 123 -9.26 20.44 -14.83
CA THR A 123 -10.42 21.05 -14.15
C THR A 123 -11.68 20.94 -15.00
N ALA A 124 -11.71 20.04 -15.98
CA ALA A 124 -12.92 19.47 -16.56
C ALA A 124 -13.71 18.64 -15.50
N GLY A 125 -14.08 19.28 -14.38
CA GLY A 125 -15.28 18.96 -13.61
C GLY A 125 -15.35 17.58 -12.96
N GLY A 126 -14.24 17.01 -12.52
CA GLY A 126 -14.25 15.81 -11.68
C GLY A 126 -14.55 16.15 -10.22
N ASN A 127 -15.73 15.79 -9.71
CA ASN A 127 -16.00 15.78 -8.26
C ASN A 127 -15.05 14.76 -7.58
N GLY A 128 -13.88 15.20 -7.09
CA GLY A 128 -12.98 14.31 -6.36
C GLY A 128 -11.50 14.66 -6.35
N ASP A 129 -11.05 15.66 -7.11
CA ASP A 129 -9.64 16.04 -7.15
C ASP A 129 -9.15 16.60 -5.82
N GLN A 130 -7.97 16.17 -5.39
CA GLN A 130 -7.40 16.50 -4.09
C GLN A 130 -5.94 16.90 -4.20
N LEU A 131 -5.55 17.96 -3.51
CA LEU A 131 -4.17 18.21 -3.16
C LEU A 131 -3.81 17.36 -1.95
N VAL A 132 -2.74 16.59 -2.04
CA VAL A 132 -2.31 15.66 -0.99
C VAL A 132 -0.87 15.96 -0.60
N VAL A 133 -0.60 16.00 0.70
CA VAL A 133 0.76 15.96 1.26
C VAL A 133 0.90 14.69 2.08
N ARG A 134 1.90 13.89 1.74
CA ARG A 134 2.28 12.70 2.50
C ARG A 134 3.66 12.89 3.12
N ALA A 135 3.77 12.55 4.40
CA ALA A 135 5.02 12.40 5.11
C ALA A 135 5.23 10.95 5.49
N TRP A 136 6.45 10.42 5.36
CA TRP A 136 6.76 9.09 5.90
C TRP A 136 8.21 8.97 6.35
N HIS A 137 8.41 8.04 7.28
CA HIS A 137 9.70 7.62 7.78
C HIS A 137 9.78 6.10 7.70
N ARG A 138 10.79 5.61 6.98
CA ARG A 138 11.05 4.17 6.90
C ARG A 138 11.88 3.75 8.10
N LEU A 139 11.47 2.69 8.76
CA LEU A 139 12.22 2.12 9.87
C LEU A 139 13.59 1.61 9.36
N PRO A 140 14.66 1.76 10.15
CA PRO A 140 16.04 1.50 9.72
C PRO A 140 16.41 0.01 9.58
N PHE A 141 15.45 -0.91 9.56
CA PHE A 141 15.75 -2.33 9.36
C PHE A 141 15.72 -2.73 7.88
N GLU A 142 16.81 -3.37 7.46
CA GLU A 142 16.87 -4.19 6.26
C GLU A 142 16.36 -5.59 6.63
N LEU A 143 15.28 -6.07 6.00
CA LEU A 143 14.77 -7.45 6.15
C LEU A 143 15.76 -8.54 5.67
N GLY A 144 16.97 -8.15 5.22
CA GLY A 144 18.00 -9.02 4.65
C GLY A 144 18.75 -9.93 5.64
N ARG A 145 18.35 -10.00 6.92
CA ARG A 145 19.01 -10.86 7.92
C ARG A 145 18.05 -11.62 8.82
N LEU A 146 16.89 -12.02 8.30
CA LEU A 146 16.16 -13.12 8.93
C LEU A 146 17.04 -14.39 8.84
N PRO A 147 17.18 -15.18 9.92
CA PRO A 147 17.80 -16.50 9.82
C PRO A 147 17.09 -17.28 8.72
N ASP A 148 17.82 -18.16 8.02
CA ASP A 148 17.26 -18.94 6.92
C ASP A 148 16.07 -19.79 7.41
N LEU A 149 14.86 -19.25 7.26
CA LEU A 149 13.59 -19.91 7.56
C LEU A 149 13.18 -20.83 6.40
N SER A 150 14.14 -21.40 5.65
CA SER A 150 13.94 -22.33 4.54
C SER A 150 13.42 -23.71 4.98
N TYR A 151 12.40 -23.74 5.81
CA TYR A 151 11.36 -24.75 5.66
C TYR A 151 10.15 -24.10 4.99
N GLN A 152 10.25 -23.96 3.66
CA GLN A 152 9.09 -23.68 2.83
C GLN A 152 8.25 -24.94 2.77
N SER A 153 7.18 -25.03 3.56
CA SER A 153 6.10 -25.97 3.26
C SER A 153 5.42 -25.52 1.97
N ARG A 154 6.04 -25.82 0.82
CA ARG A 154 5.41 -25.65 -0.49
C ARG A 154 4.32 -26.71 -0.58
N VAL A 155 3.11 -26.35 -0.21
CA VAL A 155 1.94 -27.18 -0.50
C VAL A 155 1.64 -26.98 -1.98
N ARG A 156 2.11 -27.91 -2.82
CA ARG A 156 1.58 -28.02 -4.18
C ARG A 156 0.13 -28.48 -4.07
N VAL A 157 -0.77 -27.77 -4.74
CA VAL A 157 -2.16 -28.21 -4.88
C VAL A 157 -2.13 -29.49 -5.74
N PRO A 158 -2.61 -30.65 -5.25
CA PRO A 158 -2.60 -31.89 -6.03
C PRO A 158 -3.65 -31.87 -7.15
N ASP A 159 -3.33 -32.51 -8.27
CA ASP A 159 -4.26 -32.75 -9.39
C ASP A 159 -5.23 -33.91 -9.08
N GLU A 160 -6.46 -33.83 -9.59
CA GLU A 160 -7.57 -34.78 -9.34
C GLU A 160 -7.34 -36.23 -9.82
N GLN A 161 -6.18 -36.57 -10.40
CA GLN A 161 -5.89 -37.94 -10.88
C GLN A 161 -5.18 -38.85 -9.85
N GLN A 162 -5.07 -38.44 -8.58
CA GLN A 162 -4.39 -39.21 -7.53
C GLN A 162 -5.17 -39.36 -6.22
N LEU A 163 -6.51 -39.46 -6.29
CA LEU A 163 -7.36 -39.91 -5.18
C LEU A 163 -8.03 -41.24 -5.52
#